data_AF-A0A1V3XS45-F1
#
_entry.id   AF-A0A1V3XS45-F1
#
_cell.length_a   1.000
_cell.length_b   1.000
_cell.length_c   1.000
_cell.angle_alpha   90.00
_cell.angle_beta   90.00
_cell.angle_gamma   90.00
#
_symmetry.space_group_name_H-M   'P 1'
#
loop_
_entity.id
_entity.type
_entity.pdbx_description
1 polymer ?
#
loop_
_entity_poly.entity_id
_entity_poly.type
_entity_poly.pdbx_seq_one_letter_code
_entity_poly.pdbx_strand_id
1 'polypeptide(L)'
;MQLLAGSQDNLAIDIKAATQSVDGISEAVSTTHGSLTSTFNITLAKLVTIRSFTGMGLEKLTTDVATNLRIAAHAYRDTDSDWADLIEKFRFRS
;
A
#
# COMPACT_ATOMS: atom_id res chain seq x y z
N MET A 1 -14.02 9.80 1.19
CA MET A 1 -12.67 9.42 0.73
C MET A 1 -11.65 9.24 1.84
N GLN A 2 -11.72 9.98 2.95
CA GLN A 2 -10.80 9.82 4.09
C GLN A 2 -10.76 8.39 4.67
N LEU A 3 -11.93 7.76 4.85
CA LEU A 3 -12.01 6.37 5.32
C LEU A 3 -11.34 5.38 4.34
N LEU A 4 -11.51 5.58 3.04
CA LEU A 4 -10.86 4.73 2.03
C LEU A 4 -9.34 4.94 2.07
N ALA A 5 -8.86 6.18 2.22
CA ALA A 5 -7.43 6.45 2.36
C ALA A 5 -6.85 5.74 3.59
N GLY A 6 -7.53 5.81 4.73
CA GLY A 6 -7.12 5.06 5.94
C GLY A 6 -7.13 3.54 5.74
N SER A 7 -8.08 3.00 4.98
CA SER A 7 -8.09 1.58 4.62
C SER A 7 -6.88 1.19 3.77
N GLN A 8 -6.39 2.07 2.90
CA GLN A 8 -5.19 1.83 2.09
C GLN A 8 -3.91 1.89 2.94
N ASP A 9 -3.84 2.79 3.93
CA ASP A 9 -2.72 2.82 4.87
C ASP A 9 -2.64 1.51 5.68
N ASN A 10 -3.79 1.01 6.16
CA ASN A 10 -3.84 -0.28 6.86
C ASN A 10 -3.40 -1.43 5.95
N LEU A 11 -3.84 -1.42 4.69
CA LEU A 11 -3.43 -2.43 3.72
C LEU A 11 -1.91 -2.39 3.47
N ALA A 12 -1.29 -1.20 3.44
CA ALA A 12 0.16 -1.08 3.32
C ALA A 12 0.89 -1.73 4.51
N ILE A 13 0.37 -1.56 5.73
CA ILE A 13 0.89 -2.23 6.94
C ILE A 13 0.77 -3.75 6.82
N ASP A 14 -0.39 -4.25 6.41
CA ASP A 14 -0.64 -5.68 6.25
C ASP A 14 0.25 -6.29 5.16
N ILE A 15 0.43 -5.62 4.03
CA ILE A 15 1.34 -6.02 2.95
C ILE A 15 2.77 -6.11 3.46
N LYS A 16 3.22 -5.12 4.24
CA LYS A 16 4.55 -5.10 4.81
C LYS A 16 4.77 -6.26 5.77
N ALA A 17 3.83 -6.49 6.70
CA ALA A 17 3.88 -7.61 7.63
C ALA A 17 3.88 -8.96 6.90
N ALA A 18 3.02 -9.11 5.89
CA ALA A 18 3.01 -10.30 5.04
C ALA A 18 4.36 -10.47 4.34
N THR A 19 4.92 -9.41 3.75
CA THR A 19 6.22 -9.44 3.07
C THR A 19 7.33 -9.94 4.00
N GLN A 20 7.38 -9.45 5.23
CA GLN A 20 8.38 -9.78 6.24
C GLN A 20 8.21 -11.18 6.86
N SER A 21 7.02 -11.78 6.79
CA SER A 21 6.74 -13.08 7.45
C SER A 21 7.61 -14.26 7.00
N VAL A 22 8.29 -14.15 5.85
CA VAL A 22 9.16 -15.21 5.30
C VAL A 22 10.63 -14.80 5.29
N ASP A 23 10.98 -13.68 5.91
CA ASP A 23 12.36 -13.21 5.96
C ASP A 23 13.25 -14.28 6.61
N GLY A 24 14.41 -14.54 5.99
CA GLY A 24 15.39 -15.53 6.45
C GLY A 24 15.05 -16.99 6.13
N ILE A 25 13.87 -17.32 5.58
CA ILE A 25 13.51 -18.73 5.32
C ILE A 25 14.47 -19.43 4.35
N SER A 26 14.99 -18.70 3.35
CA SER A 26 15.97 -19.26 2.40
C SER A 26 17.30 -19.61 3.06
N GLU A 27 17.73 -18.81 4.04
CA GLU A 27 18.95 -19.07 4.82
C GLU A 27 18.73 -20.27 5.76
N ALA A 28 17.61 -20.31 6.47
CA ALA A 28 17.26 -21.41 7.36
C ALA A 28 17.20 -22.77 6.61
N VAL A 29 16.59 -22.78 5.42
CA VAL A 29 16.55 -23.97 4.55
C VAL A 29 17.94 -24.36 4.07
N SER A 30 18.75 -23.39 3.63
CA SER A 30 20.12 -23.63 3.19
C SER A 30 20.97 -24.27 4.29
N THR A 31 20.84 -23.79 5.53
CA THR A 31 21.55 -24.32 6.70
C THR A 31 21.09 -25.72 7.09
N THR A 32 19.78 -25.99 7.03
CA THR A 32 19.22 -27.27 7.52
C THR A 32 19.32 -28.42 6.52
N HIS A 33 19.22 -28.14 5.22
CA HIS A 33 19.22 -29.17 4.17
C HIS A 33 20.55 -29.23 3.39
N GLY A 34 21.37 -28.19 3.49
CA GLY A 34 22.71 -28.17 2.91
C GLY A 34 22.72 -28.27 1.38
N SER A 35 23.83 -28.76 0.83
CA SER A 35 24.08 -28.79 -0.61
C SER A 35 23.30 -29.89 -1.36
N LEU A 36 22.81 -30.92 -0.67
CA LEU A 36 22.04 -32.01 -1.26
C LEU A 36 20.71 -31.51 -1.88
N THR A 37 20.18 -30.40 -1.38
CA THR A 37 18.96 -29.75 -1.88
C THR A 37 19.26 -28.44 -2.61
N SER A 38 20.47 -28.26 -3.16
CA SER A 38 20.94 -27.00 -3.74
C SER A 38 19.98 -26.36 -4.75
N THR A 39 19.40 -27.13 -5.67
CA THR A 39 18.40 -26.63 -6.64
C THR A 39 17.16 -26.05 -5.96
N PHE A 40 16.68 -26.72 -4.90
CA PHE A 40 15.56 -26.23 -4.10
C PHE A 40 15.94 -24.94 -3.36
N ASN A 41 17.09 -24.90 -2.69
CA ASN A 41 17.54 -23.73 -1.94
C ASN A 41 17.67 -22.48 -2.85
N ILE A 42 18.26 -22.65 -4.04
CA ILE A 42 18.38 -21.60 -5.05
C ILE A 42 17.01 -21.10 -5.51
N THR A 43 16.09 -22.03 -5.78
CA THR A 43 14.74 -21.69 -6.25
C THR A 43 13.96 -20.95 -5.17
N LEU A 44 14.05 -21.41 -3.92
CA LEU A 44 13.42 -20.74 -2.78
C LEU A 44 13.96 -19.33 -2.59
N ALA A 45 15.29 -19.13 -2.64
CA ALA A 45 15.90 -17.80 -2.52
C ALA A 45 15.40 -16.82 -3.61
N LYS A 46 15.24 -17.30 -4.85
CA LYS A 46 14.66 -16.51 -5.95
C LYS A 46 13.20 -16.15 -5.67
N LEU A 47 12.39 -17.10 -5.18
CA LEU A 47 10.99 -16.85 -4.87
C LEU A 47 10.82 -15.86 -3.71
N VAL A 48 11.64 -15.96 -2.65
CA VAL A 48 11.66 -15.00 -1.53
C VAL A 48 12.01 -13.60 -2.05
N THR A 49 13.02 -13.51 -2.93
CA THR A 49 13.41 -12.24 -3.56
C THR A 49 12.28 -11.64 -4.38
N ILE A 50 11.65 -12.43 -5.26
CA ILE A 50 10.51 -11.98 -6.07
C ILE A 50 9.37 -11.49 -5.18
N ARG A 51 9.03 -12.27 -4.14
CA ARG A 51 7.98 -11.91 -3.19
C ARG A 51 8.28 -10.60 -2.47
N SER A 52 9.53 -10.36 -2.06
CA SER A 52 9.96 -9.10 -1.44
C SER A 52 9.76 -7.91 -2.38
N PHE A 53 10.21 -8.02 -3.63
CA PHE A 53 10.02 -6.97 -4.64
C PHE A 53 8.55 -6.71 -4.94
N THR A 54 7.74 -7.75 -5.08
CA THR A 54 6.29 -7.61 -5.28
C THR A 54 5.63 -6.94 -4.08
N GLY A 55 6.00 -7.33 -2.86
CA GLY A 55 5.50 -6.73 -1.61
C GLY A 55 5.77 -5.23 -1.53
N MET A 56 7.01 -4.80 -1.78
CA MET A 56 7.38 -3.39 -1.83
C MET A 56 6.61 -2.62 -2.91
N GLY A 57 6.37 -3.24 -4.08
CA GLY A 57 5.56 -2.64 -5.14
C GLY A 57 4.10 -2.42 -4.73
N LEU A 58 3.51 -3.38 -4.03
CA LEU A 58 2.14 -3.28 -3.51
C LEU A 58 2.03 -2.25 -2.36
N GLU A 59 3.00 -2.20 -1.46
CA GLU A 59 3.09 -1.18 -0.40
C GLU A 59 3.13 0.22 -1.00
N LYS A 60 3.94 0.42 -2.05
CA LYS A 60 3.99 1.69 -2.79
C LYS A 60 2.65 2.01 -3.45
N LEU A 61 2.06 1.06 -4.16
CA LEU A 61 0.79 1.28 -4.88
C LEU A 61 -0.33 1.70 -3.92
N THR A 62 -0.48 1.00 -2.80
CA THR A 62 -1.52 1.32 -1.81
C THR A 62 -1.30 2.70 -1.17
N THR A 63 -0.05 3.07 -0.89
CA THR A 63 0.32 4.42 -0.43
C THR A 63 -0.03 5.50 -1.46
N ASP A 64 0.25 5.25 -2.75
CA ASP A 64 -0.08 6.17 -3.85
C ASP A 64 -1.61 6.34 -3.98
N VAL A 65 -2.38 5.25 -3.87
CA VAL A 65 -3.85 5.30 -3.87
C VAL A 65 -4.38 6.07 -2.66
N ALA A 66 -3.83 5.85 -1.46
CA ALA A 66 -4.21 6.58 -0.26
C ALA A 66 -4.01 8.10 -0.44
N THR A 67 -2.88 8.48 -1.02
CA THR A 67 -2.53 9.89 -1.33
C THR A 67 -3.53 10.49 -2.30
N ASN A 68 -3.84 9.81 -3.41
CA ASN A 68 -4.80 10.30 -4.40
C ASN A 68 -6.22 10.43 -3.83
N LEU A 69 -6.63 9.51 -2.94
CA LEU A 69 -7.92 9.59 -2.25
C LEU A 69 -8.01 10.83 -1.34
N ARG A 70 -6.92 11.20 -0.65
CA ARG A 70 -6.87 12.43 0.14
C ARG A 70 -6.94 13.68 -0.74
N ILE A 71 -6.20 13.70 -1.84
CA ILE A 71 -6.26 14.80 -2.83
C ILE A 71 -7.69 14.97 -3.34
N ALA A 72 -8.35 13.88 -3.73
CA ALA A 72 -9.73 13.91 -4.18
C ALA A 72 -10.69 14.40 -3.08
N ALA A 73 -10.49 13.98 -1.83
CA ALA A 73 -11.29 14.44 -0.69
C ALA A 73 -11.19 15.96 -0.51
N HIS A 74 -9.98 16.51 -0.60
CA HIS A 74 -9.74 17.95 -0.52
C HIS A 74 -10.43 18.69 -1.67
N ALA A 75 -10.23 18.25 -2.91
CA ALA A 75 -10.84 18.88 -4.08
C ALA A 75 -12.38 18.92 -4.00
N TYR A 76 -13.02 17.83 -3.54
CA TYR A 76 -14.48 17.80 -3.35
C TYR A 76 -14.93 18.76 -2.26
N ARG A 77 -14.25 18.77 -1.11
CA ARG A 77 -14.59 19.67 0.00
C ARG A 77 -14.45 21.14 -0.40
N ASP A 78 -13.38 21.48 -1.11
CA ASP A 78 -13.13 22.85 -1.53
C ASP A 78 -14.19 23.29 -2.56
N THR A 79 -14.55 22.40 -3.50
CA THR A 79 -15.65 22.62 -4.44
C THR A 79 -16.98 22.84 -3.71
N ASP A 80 -17.31 22.00 -2.71
CA ASP A 80 -18.54 22.14 -1.93
C ASP A 80 -18.59 23.46 -1.16
N SER A 81 -17.44 23.91 -0.62
CA SER A 81 -17.32 25.20 0.06
C SER A 81 -17.56 26.37 -0.89
N ASP A 82 -16.95 26.35 -2.08
CA ASP A 82 -17.12 27.39 -3.09
C ASP A 82 -18.58 27.52 -3.54
N TRP A 83 -19.27 26.39 -3.70
CA TRP A 83 -20.70 26.36 -4.02
C TRP A 83 -21.58 26.89 -2.88
N ALA A 84 -21.27 26.54 -1.64
CA ALA A 84 -21.99 27.05 -0.47
C ALA A 84 -21.88 28.58 -0.38
N ASP A 85 -20.67 29.12 -0.54
CA ASP A 85 -20.41 30.57 -0.56
C ASP A 85 -21.18 31.28 -1.68
N LEU A 86 -21.24 30.66 -2.87
CA LEU A 86 -21.97 31.21 -4.00
C LEU A 86 -23.48 31.24 -3.75
N ILE A 87 -24.05 30.17 -3.20
CA ILE A 87 -25.47 30.12 -2.81
C ILE A 87 -25.77 31.18 -1.74
N GLU A 88 -24.90 31.33 -0.75
CA GLU A 88 -25.04 32.34 0.29
C GLU A 88 -25.07 33.76 -0.31
N LYS A 89 -24.13 34.08 -1.21
CA LYS A 89 -24.10 35.35 -1.94
C LYS A 89 -25.37 35.60 -2.76
N PHE A 90 -25.94 34.57 -3.39
CA PHE A 90 -27.21 34.73 -4.12
C PHE A 90 -28.39 34.98 -3.17
N ARG A 91 -28.48 34.26 -2.05
CA ARG A 91 -29.57 34.39 -1.06
C ARG A 91 -29.67 35.81 -0.48
N PHE A 92 -28.54 36.48 -0.25
CA PHE A 92 -28.51 37.83 0.35
C PHE A 92 -28.49 38.97 -0.68
N ARG A 93 -28.53 38.67 -1.99
CA ARG A 93 -28.66 39.67 -3.07
C ARG A 93 -30.08 39.77 -3.64
N SER A 94 -31.02 38.93 -3.20
CA SER A 94 -32.46 39.00 -3.47
C SER A 94 -33.20 39.63 -2.31
#